data_AF-A0A961EVN6-F1
#
_entry.id   AF-A0A961EVN6-F1
#
_cell.length_a   1.000
_cell.length_b   1.000
_cell.length_c   1.000
_cell.angle_alpha   90.00
_cell.angle_beta   90.00
_cell.angle_gamma   90.00
#
_symmetry.space_group_name_H-M   'P 1'
#
loop_
_entity.id
_entity.type
_entity.pdbx_description
1 polymer ?
#
loop_
_entity_poly.entity_id
_entity_poly.type
_entity_poly.pdbx_seq_one_letter_code
_entity_poly.pdbx_strand_id
1 'polypeptide(L)'
;MTYDSAGALERIRHRLNELNRSDVRIIAVSKTHGPEQIDELAGLGLRDFGENRFNEARDKFPEVRYNSSKDPLIFHHIGPLQSGFARNLPGLFHKVHGAASASALHTLMKAADRYAENLQDPGPLWPMEYLIQLRLTDEETKLGGMLESEVRAMDNFPESP
;
A
#
# COMPACT_ATOMS: atom_id res chain seq x y z
N MET A 1 -10.24 -23.66 -5.71
CA MET A 1 -11.10 -23.13 -4.64
C MET A 1 -11.49 -21.74 -5.08
N THR A 2 -12.75 -21.52 -5.45
CA THR A 2 -13.24 -20.20 -5.86
C THR A 2 -13.51 -19.39 -4.60
N TYR A 3 -12.75 -18.32 -4.39
CA TYR A 3 -12.99 -17.39 -3.30
C TYR A 3 -14.16 -16.48 -3.68
N ASP A 4 -15.21 -16.45 -2.85
CA ASP A 4 -16.32 -15.50 -2.98
C ASP A 4 -15.89 -14.11 -2.47
N SER A 5 -15.02 -13.47 -3.24
CA SER A 5 -14.47 -12.14 -2.92
C SER A 5 -15.57 -11.08 -2.95
N ALA A 6 -16.48 -11.17 -3.91
CA ALA A 6 -17.64 -10.29 -4.06
C ALA A 6 -18.55 -10.32 -2.83
N GLY A 7 -19.00 -11.52 -2.42
CA GLY A 7 -19.84 -11.66 -1.23
C GLY A 7 -19.11 -11.28 0.05
N ALA A 8 -17.79 -11.50 0.14
CA ALA A 8 -17.00 -11.02 1.27
C ALA A 8 -16.98 -9.49 1.36
N LEU A 9 -16.78 -8.79 0.24
CA LEU A 9 -16.82 -7.33 0.18
C LEU A 9 -18.20 -6.78 0.60
N GLU A 10 -19.28 -7.40 0.12
CA GLU A 10 -20.64 -6.99 0.46
C GLU A 10 -20.93 -7.14 1.96
N ARG A 11 -20.55 -8.28 2.56
CA ARG A 11 -20.68 -8.51 4.00
C ARG A 11 -19.91 -7.48 4.84
N ILE A 12 -18.69 -7.13 4.42
CA ILE A 12 -17.88 -6.11 5.09
C ILE A 12 -18.55 -4.74 4.99
N ARG A 13 -18.99 -4.32 3.79
CA ARG A 13 -19.69 -3.03 3.58
C ARG A 13 -20.97 -2.94 4.41
N HIS A 14 -21.77 -4.00 4.42
CA HIS A 14 -22.98 -4.08 5.26
C HIS A 14 -22.63 -3.87 6.73
N ARG A 15 -21.62 -4.58 7.24
CA ARG A 15 -21.19 -4.46 8.64
C ARG A 15 -20.69 -3.06 8.99
N LEU A 16 -19.92 -2.41 8.11
CA LEU A 16 -19.46 -1.04 8.33
C LEU A 16 -20.63 -0.06 8.37
N ASN A 17 -21.65 -0.26 7.53
CA ASN A 17 -22.87 0.53 7.54
C ASN A 17 -23.66 0.35 8.85
N GLU A 18 -23.85 -0.88 9.33
CA GLU A 18 -24.49 -1.15 10.63
C GLU A 18 -23.78 -0.44 11.80
N LEU A 19 -22.46 -0.32 11.71
CA LEU A 19 -21.63 0.34 12.71
C LEU A 19 -21.48 1.86 12.51
N ASN A 20 -22.11 2.43 11.48
CA ASN A 20 -21.94 3.83 11.05
C ASN A 20 -20.47 4.22 10.86
N ARG A 21 -19.66 3.32 10.29
CA ARG A 21 -18.21 3.47 10.06
C ARG A 21 -17.90 3.81 8.60
N SER A 22 -18.46 4.91 8.10
CA SER A 22 -18.20 5.41 6.75
C SER A 22 -16.78 5.99 6.57
N ASP A 23 -16.05 6.17 7.67
CA ASP A 23 -14.65 6.62 7.72
C ASP A 23 -13.64 5.50 7.41
N VAL A 24 -14.07 4.24 7.43
CA VAL A 24 -13.18 3.09 7.25
C VAL A 24 -12.90 2.84 5.77
N ARG A 25 -11.62 2.76 5.44
CA ARG A 25 -11.12 2.32 4.13
C ARG A 25 -10.95 0.80 4.10
N ILE A 26 -11.54 0.15 3.10
CA ILE A 26 -11.33 -1.27 2.84
C ILE A 26 -10.16 -1.41 1.88
N ILE A 27 -9.12 -2.15 2.26
CA ILE A 27 -7.99 -2.50 1.39
C ILE A 27 -8.03 -4.02 1.14
N ALA A 28 -8.31 -4.44 -0.09
CA ALA A 28 -8.31 -5.86 -0.43
C ALA A 28 -6.87 -6.36 -0.64
N VAL A 29 -6.46 -7.37 0.14
CA VAL A 29 -5.12 -7.95 0.01
C VAL A 29 -5.10 -8.96 -1.13
N SER A 30 -4.45 -8.61 -2.24
CA SER A 30 -4.45 -9.38 -3.48
C SER A 30 -3.35 -10.44 -3.58
N LYS A 31 -2.50 -10.58 -2.55
CA LYS A 31 -1.39 -11.53 -2.55
C LYS A 31 -1.89 -12.93 -2.92
N THR A 32 -1.15 -13.65 -3.75
CA THR A 32 -1.49 -14.99 -4.25
C THR A 32 -2.73 -15.08 -5.16
N HIS A 33 -3.34 -13.96 -5.54
CA HIS A 33 -4.47 -13.89 -6.48
C HIS A 33 -4.05 -13.22 -7.79
N GLY A 34 -4.68 -13.57 -8.91
CA GLY A 34 -4.37 -12.98 -10.22
C GLY A 34 -4.97 -11.57 -10.39
N PRO A 35 -4.66 -10.89 -11.52
CA PRO A 35 -5.26 -9.60 -11.86
C PRO A 35 -6.79 -9.69 -12.01
N GLU A 36 -7.33 -10.83 -12.46
CA GLU A 36 -8.77 -11.09 -12.62
C GLU A 36 -9.55 -10.88 -11.30
N GLN A 37 -8.96 -11.20 -10.14
CA GLN A 37 -9.61 -10.98 -8.84
C GLN A 37 -9.60 -9.50 -8.43
N ILE A 38 -8.58 -8.75 -8.85
CA ILE A 38 -8.55 -7.29 -8.67
C ILE A 38 -9.63 -6.68 -9.55
N ASP A 39 -9.72 -7.09 -10.82
CA ASP A 39 -10.73 -6.62 -11.77
C ASP A 39 -12.17 -6.92 -11.30
N GLU A 40 -12.41 -8.11 -10.74
CA GLU A 40 -13.71 -8.47 -10.14
C GLU A 40 -14.13 -7.47 -9.04
N LEU A 41 -13.25 -7.24 -8.06
CA LEU A 41 -13.56 -6.34 -6.94
C LEU A 41 -13.60 -4.87 -7.38
N ALA A 42 -12.77 -4.49 -8.35
CA ALA A 42 -12.78 -3.16 -8.94
C ALA A 42 -14.08 -2.88 -9.70
N GLY A 43 -14.63 -3.88 -10.39
CA GLY A 43 -15.97 -3.81 -11.00
C GLY A 43 -17.09 -3.59 -9.99
N LEU A 44 -16.89 -3.95 -8.71
CA LEU A 44 -17.79 -3.66 -7.60
C LEU A 44 -17.49 -2.32 -6.90
N GLY A 45 -16.64 -1.49 -7.52
CA GLY A 45 -16.26 -0.16 -7.06
C GLY A 45 -15.24 -0.14 -5.94
N LEU A 46 -14.56 -1.25 -5.61
CA LEU A 46 -13.43 -1.23 -4.69
C LEU A 46 -12.20 -0.64 -5.38
N ARG A 47 -11.44 0.23 -4.71
CA ARG A 47 -10.30 0.93 -5.32
C ARG A 47 -8.97 0.65 -4.66
N ASP A 48 -8.94 0.34 -3.37
CA ASP A 48 -7.70 0.14 -2.62
C ASP A 48 -7.32 -1.36 -2.56
N PHE A 49 -6.14 -1.68 -3.09
CA PHE A 49 -5.60 -3.04 -3.17
C PHE A 49 -4.20 -3.13 -2.57
N GLY A 50 -3.95 -4.15 -1.75
CA GLY A 50 -2.70 -4.33 -1.04
C GLY A 50 -1.87 -5.52 -1.54
N GLU A 51 -0.58 -5.28 -1.77
CA GLU A 51 0.41 -6.32 -2.05
C GLU A 51 1.59 -6.34 -1.07
N ASN A 52 2.17 -7.53 -0.90
CA ASN A 52 3.30 -7.74 0.01
C ASN A 52 4.62 -7.95 -0.72
N ARG A 53 4.59 -8.22 -2.03
CA ARG A 53 5.77 -8.61 -2.81
C ARG A 53 5.89 -7.75 -4.05
N PHE A 54 7.01 -7.04 -4.16
CA PHE A 54 7.31 -6.17 -5.31
C PHE A 54 7.22 -6.92 -6.65
N ASN A 55 7.85 -8.09 -6.78
CA ASN A 55 7.87 -8.83 -8.04
C ASN A 55 6.45 -9.26 -8.47
N GLU A 56 5.63 -9.69 -7.50
CA GLU A 56 4.25 -10.08 -7.77
C GLU A 56 3.42 -8.87 -8.22
N ALA A 57 3.57 -7.72 -7.56
CA ALA A 57 2.92 -6.48 -7.95
C ALA A 57 3.37 -5.98 -9.34
N ARG A 58 4.68 -6.03 -9.62
CA ARG A 58 5.27 -5.60 -10.90
C ARG A 58 4.70 -6.41 -12.07
N ASP A 59 4.51 -7.70 -11.88
CA ASP A 59 4.02 -8.59 -12.92
C ASP A 59 2.47 -8.58 -13.00
N LYS A 60 1.78 -8.22 -11.91
CA LYS A 60 0.30 -8.25 -11.80
C LYS A 60 -0.39 -6.93 -12.15
N PHE A 61 0.07 -5.81 -11.62
CA PHE A 61 -0.63 -4.53 -11.74
C PHE A 61 -0.76 -4.02 -13.19
N PRO A 62 0.22 -4.22 -14.09
CA PRO A 62 0.07 -3.85 -15.50
C PRO A 62 -1.05 -4.61 -16.21
N GLU A 63 -1.43 -5.80 -15.73
CA GLU A 63 -2.45 -6.65 -16.32
C GLU A 63 -3.88 -6.34 -15.81
N VAL A 64 -4.01 -5.44 -14.82
CA VAL A 64 -5.31 -5.06 -14.24
C VAL A 64 -6.04 -4.11 -15.17
N ARG A 65 -7.21 -4.52 -15.68
CA ARG A 65 -7.95 -3.81 -16.73
C ARG A 65 -8.77 -2.64 -16.20
N TYR A 66 -9.23 -2.71 -14.96
CA TYR A 66 -10.01 -1.64 -14.34
C TYR A 66 -9.18 -0.42 -13.93
N ASN A 67 -7.84 -0.49 -14.02
CA ASN A 67 -6.97 0.63 -13.70
C ASN A 67 -6.87 1.59 -14.89
N SER A 68 -7.44 2.79 -14.76
CA SER A 68 -7.42 3.81 -15.82
C SER A 68 -7.13 5.20 -15.27
N SER A 69 -6.63 6.11 -16.12
CA SER A 69 -6.38 7.50 -15.71
C SER A 69 -7.64 8.26 -15.26
N LYS A 70 -8.85 7.81 -15.69
CA LYS A 70 -10.12 8.41 -15.27
C LYS A 70 -10.61 7.90 -13.93
N ASP A 71 -10.17 6.71 -13.55
CA ASP A 71 -10.65 5.98 -12.38
C ASP A 71 -9.54 5.05 -11.89
N PRO A 72 -8.48 5.61 -11.28
CA PRO A 72 -7.28 4.87 -10.93
C PRO A 72 -7.54 3.95 -9.74
N LEU A 73 -6.94 2.77 -9.76
CA LEU A 73 -6.87 1.92 -8.57
C LEU A 73 -5.72 2.37 -7.68
N ILE A 74 -5.90 2.31 -6.37
CA ILE A 74 -4.88 2.66 -5.39
C ILE A 74 -4.17 1.39 -4.92
N PHE A 75 -2.89 1.30 -5.22
CA PHE A 75 -2.05 0.17 -4.85
C PHE A 75 -1.21 0.47 -3.62
N HIS A 76 -1.30 -0.42 -2.63
CA HIS A 76 -0.64 -0.32 -1.34
C HIS A 76 0.43 -1.41 -1.22
N HIS A 77 1.65 -1.04 -0.87
CA HIS A 77 2.62 -2.00 -0.37
C HIS A 77 2.40 -2.19 1.14
N ILE A 78 1.90 -3.36 1.54
CA ILE A 78 1.58 -3.67 2.95
C ILE A 78 2.50 -4.73 3.56
N GLY A 79 3.54 -5.15 2.83
CA GLY A 79 4.58 -6.04 3.30
C GLY A 79 5.68 -5.32 4.10
N PRO A 80 6.56 -6.07 4.79
CA PRO A 80 7.72 -5.50 5.47
C PRO A 80 8.65 -4.81 4.48
N LEU A 81 9.04 -3.57 4.79
CA LEU A 81 9.93 -2.78 3.93
C LEU A 81 11.39 -3.02 4.27
N GLN A 82 12.04 -3.91 3.54
CA GLN A 82 13.51 -4.04 3.59
C GLN A 82 14.16 -2.92 2.77
N SER A 83 15.25 -2.33 3.28
CA SER A 83 15.93 -1.18 2.66
C SER A 83 16.37 -1.41 1.21
N GLY A 84 16.78 -2.64 0.85
CA GLY A 84 17.13 -3.00 -0.52
C GLY A 84 15.95 -2.94 -1.51
N PHE A 85 14.73 -3.21 -1.03
CA PHE A 85 13.52 -3.21 -1.85
C PHE A 85 12.79 -1.87 -1.86
N ALA A 86 12.98 -1.04 -0.82
CA ALA A 86 12.37 0.28 -0.72
C ALA A 86 12.64 1.17 -1.96
N ARG A 87 13.80 0.99 -2.59
CA ARG A 87 14.21 1.75 -3.78
C ARG A 87 13.37 1.47 -5.03
N ASN A 88 12.67 0.34 -5.06
CA ASN A 88 11.93 -0.12 -6.24
C ASN A 88 10.43 0.19 -6.16
N LEU A 89 9.92 0.67 -5.02
CA LEU A 89 8.48 0.89 -4.83
C LEU A 89 7.91 2.09 -5.59
N PRO A 90 8.62 3.24 -5.72
CA PRO A 90 8.12 4.38 -6.47
C PRO A 90 7.77 4.01 -7.91
N GLY A 91 6.63 4.52 -8.40
CA GLY A 91 6.11 4.21 -9.73
C GLY A 91 5.34 2.90 -9.87
N LEU A 92 5.21 2.12 -8.79
CA LEU A 92 4.36 0.93 -8.75
C LEU A 92 3.29 1.00 -7.65
N PHE A 93 3.61 1.64 -6.52
CA PHE A 93 2.72 1.77 -5.38
C PHE A 93 2.36 3.23 -5.11
N HIS A 94 1.11 3.47 -4.72
CA HIS A 94 0.62 4.76 -4.27
C HIS A 94 0.89 4.96 -2.78
N LYS A 95 0.81 3.87 -1.99
CA LYS A 95 0.98 3.92 -0.53
C LYS A 95 1.92 2.83 -0.05
N VAL A 96 2.78 3.13 0.93
CA VAL A 96 3.68 2.16 1.55
C VAL A 96 3.45 2.11 3.06
N HIS A 97 2.98 0.98 3.58
CA HIS A 97 2.59 0.85 5.00
C HIS A 97 3.72 0.31 5.89
N GLY A 98 4.71 -0.35 5.30
CA GLY A 98 5.68 -1.19 6.03
C GLY A 98 6.97 -0.49 6.47
N ALA A 99 7.01 0.84 6.55
CA ALA A 99 8.22 1.56 6.93
C ALA A 99 8.54 1.32 8.42
N ALA A 100 9.39 0.31 8.69
CA ALA A 100 9.64 -0.22 10.03
C ALA A 100 11.01 0.16 10.63
N SER A 101 11.81 0.98 9.94
CA SER A 101 13.07 1.53 10.47
C SER A 101 13.44 2.85 9.79
N ALA A 102 14.21 3.71 10.47
CA ALA A 102 14.59 5.03 9.95
C ALA A 102 15.36 4.89 8.63
N SER A 103 16.20 3.85 8.54
CA SER A 103 16.95 3.50 7.34
C SER A 103 16.04 3.13 6.16
N ALA A 104 15.00 2.32 6.40
CA ALA A 104 14.04 1.95 5.36
C ALA A 104 13.23 3.17 4.89
N LEU A 105 12.78 4.02 5.82
CA LEU A 105 12.06 5.25 5.51
C LEU A 105 12.93 6.20 4.68
N HIS A 106 14.14 6.50 5.13
CA HIS A 106 15.09 7.36 4.40
C HIS A 106 15.42 6.81 3.01
N THR A 107 15.55 5.49 2.88
CA THR A 107 15.79 4.86 1.57
C THR A 107 14.58 4.99 0.64
N LEU A 108 13.36 4.84 1.16
CA LEU A 108 12.13 5.05 0.41
C LEU A 108 12.02 6.49 -0.07
N MET A 109 12.26 7.46 0.81
CA MET A 109 12.20 8.89 0.47
C MET A 109 13.19 9.25 -0.64
N LYS A 110 14.47 8.87 -0.49
CA LYS A 110 15.49 9.12 -1.53
C LYS A 110 15.12 8.53 -2.88
N ALA A 111 14.47 7.36 -2.88
CA ALA A 111 14.00 6.75 -4.11
C ALA A 111 12.78 7.48 -4.69
N ALA A 112 11.89 7.95 -3.82
CA ALA A 112 10.71 8.73 -4.19
C ALA A 112 11.12 10.09 -4.79
N ASP A 113 12.02 10.83 -4.13
CA ASP A 113 12.56 12.11 -4.64
C ASP A 113 13.19 11.93 -6.02
N ARG A 114 14.06 10.91 -6.15
CA ARG A 114 14.68 10.58 -7.43
C ARG A 114 13.65 10.20 -8.48
N TYR A 115 12.60 9.47 -8.12
CA TYR A 115 11.52 9.15 -9.05
C TYR A 115 10.81 10.42 -9.52
N ALA A 116 10.46 11.31 -8.59
CA ALA A 116 9.80 12.59 -8.87
C ALA A 116 10.61 13.52 -9.77
N GLU A 117 11.92 13.64 -9.54
CA GLU A 117 12.83 14.43 -10.40
C GLU A 117 12.82 13.96 -11.87
N ASN A 118 12.49 12.70 -12.12
CA ASN A 118 12.45 12.11 -13.45
C ASN A 118 11.03 12.02 -14.04
N LEU A 119 10.00 12.49 -13.33
CA LEU A 119 8.63 12.51 -13.84
C LEU A 119 8.42 13.70 -14.79
N GLN A 120 8.00 13.40 -16.01
CA GLN A 120 7.50 14.41 -16.94
C GLN A 120 6.04 14.78 -16.63
N ASP A 121 5.27 13.78 -16.19
CA ASP A 121 3.90 13.90 -15.69
C ASP A 121 3.80 13.01 -14.44
N PRO A 122 3.47 13.56 -13.26
CA PRO A 122 3.41 12.78 -12.03
C PRO A 122 2.35 11.67 -12.06
N GLY A 123 1.32 11.80 -12.89
CA GLY A 123 0.23 10.82 -12.99
C GLY A 123 -0.50 10.58 -11.66
N PRO A 124 -1.36 9.54 -11.58
CA PRO A 124 -2.16 9.26 -10.38
C PRO A 124 -1.35 8.59 -9.25
N LEU A 125 -0.12 8.15 -9.53
CA LEU A 125 0.73 7.47 -8.55
C LEU A 125 1.44 8.42 -7.59
N TRP A 126 1.42 9.73 -7.86
CA TRP A 126 2.23 10.72 -7.15
C TRP A 126 1.38 11.88 -6.59
N PRO A 127 1.64 12.37 -5.37
CA PRO A 127 2.69 11.94 -4.45
C PRO A 127 2.42 10.57 -3.83
N MET A 128 3.50 9.80 -3.62
CA MET A 128 3.42 8.53 -2.92
C MET A 128 3.29 8.78 -1.41
N GLU A 129 2.28 8.19 -0.79
CA GLU A 129 2.06 8.27 0.65
C GLU A 129 2.78 7.14 1.38
N TYR A 130 3.10 7.35 2.65
CA TYR A 130 3.69 6.31 3.49
C TYR A 130 3.07 6.32 4.89
N LEU A 131 3.07 5.15 5.52
CA LEU A 131 2.75 4.97 6.93
C LEU A 131 3.97 4.36 7.62
N ILE A 132 4.18 4.78 8.86
CA ILE A 132 5.22 4.22 9.73
C ILE A 132 4.62 3.05 10.50
N GLN A 133 5.28 1.90 10.42
CA GLN A 133 4.86 0.71 11.14
C GLN A 133 5.38 0.78 12.57
N LEU A 134 4.47 1.04 13.51
CA LEU A 134 4.76 0.97 14.94
C LEU A 134 4.67 -0.46 15.47
N ARG A 135 5.62 -0.80 16.32
CA ARG A 135 5.55 -1.99 17.18
C ARG A 135 4.81 -1.61 18.47
N LEU A 136 3.64 -2.22 18.68
CA LEU A 136 2.76 -1.93 19.83
C LEU A 136 3.00 -2.84 21.04
N THR A 137 3.76 -3.93 20.86
CA THR A 137 4.06 -4.90 21.91
C THR A 137 5.57 -5.10 22.03
N ASP A 138 6.04 -5.48 23.22
CA ASP A 138 7.48 -5.71 23.45
C ASP A 138 7.99 -7.05 22.88
N GLU A 139 7.10 -7.84 22.28
CA GLU A 139 7.45 -9.11 21.66
C GLU A 139 8.22 -8.88 20.34
N GLU A 140 9.27 -9.69 20.11
CA GLU A 140 9.89 -9.75 18.79
C GLU A 140 8.90 -10.30 17.78
N THR A 141 8.51 -9.48 16.80
CA THR A 141 7.67 -9.93 15.69
C THR A 141 8.52 -10.16 14.44
N LYS A 142 8.13 -11.15 13.63
CA LYS A 142 8.76 -11.41 12.32
C LYS A 142 8.67 -10.22 11.35
N LEU A 143 7.74 -9.30 11.58
CA LEU A 143 7.49 -8.14 10.71
C LEU A 143 8.23 -6.88 11.16
N GLY A 144 8.85 -6.90 12.35
CA GLY A 144 9.51 -5.74 12.95
C GLY A 144 8.55 -4.59 13.23
N GLY A 145 9.09 -3.39 13.32
CA GLY A 145 8.36 -2.15 13.59
C GLY A 145 9.16 -1.24 14.50
N MET A 146 8.99 0.06 14.33
CA MET A 146 9.63 1.04 15.20
C MET A 146 8.92 1.10 16.54
N LEU A 147 9.67 1.27 17.60
CA LEU A 147 9.13 1.74 18.87
C LEU A 147 8.66 3.19 18.73
N GLU A 148 7.69 3.57 19.55
CA GLU A 148 7.23 4.95 19.64
C GLU A 148 8.39 5.91 19.97
N SER A 149 9.33 5.49 20.84
CA SER A 149 10.53 6.27 21.17
C SER A 149 11.45 6.47 19.98
N GLU A 150 11.60 5.47 19.10
CA GLU A 150 12.42 5.57 17.88
C GLU A 150 11.79 6.55 16.90
N VAL A 151 10.46 6.53 16.77
CA VAL A 151 9.70 7.49 15.95
C VAL A 151 9.83 8.91 16.52
N ARG A 152 9.64 9.09 17.83
CA ARG A 152 9.76 10.40 18.49
C ARG A 152 11.18 10.97 18.45
N ALA A 153 12.21 10.11 18.39
CA ALA A 153 13.60 10.51 18.25
C ALA A 153 14.01 10.81 16.81
N MET A 154 13.11 10.68 15.83
CA MET A 154 13.40 11.12 14.47
C MET A 154 13.38 12.64 14.42
N ASP A 155 14.56 13.23 14.31
CA ASP A 155 14.73 14.68 14.25
C ASP A 155 14.07 15.33 13.02
N ASN A 156 13.74 14.53 12.00
CA ASN A 156 13.01 14.96 10.81
C ASN A 156 12.06 13.86 10.33
N PHE A 157 10.76 14.08 10.48
CA PHE A 157 9.81 13.48 9.54
C PHE A 157 9.90 14.32 8.27
N PRO A 158 10.18 13.71 7.10
CA PRO A 158 9.94 14.46 5.88
C PRO A 158 8.47 14.85 5.83
N GLU A 159 8.21 16.10 5.48
CA GLU A 159 6.84 16.51 5.18
C GLU A 159 6.29 15.57 4.11
N SER A 160 5.04 15.13 4.26
CA SER A 160 4.34 14.49 3.16
C SER A 160 4.36 15.45 1.97
N PRO A 161 4.75 15.01 0.76
CA PRO A 161 4.83 15.90 -0.39
C PRO A 161 3.48 16.56 -0.71
#